data_AF-A0A1M2ZEU4-F1
#
_entry.id   AF-A0A1M2ZEU4-F1
#
_cell.length_a   1.000
_cell.length_b   1.000
_cell.length_c   1.000
_cell.angle_alpha   90.00
_cell.angle_beta   90.00
_cell.angle_gamma   90.00
#
_symmetry.space_group_name_H-M   'P 1'
#
loop_
_entity.id
_entity.type
_entity.pdbx_description
1 polymer ?
#
loop_
_entity_poly.entity_id
_entity_poly.type
_entity_poly.pdbx_seq_one_letter_code
_entity_poly.pdbx_strand_id
1 'polypeptide(L)'
;MESSEAIETILPLFDQPGSKEDIEKILMEHSGLPGPRGNLTLAYRFAELFQSSETTAGQYALAVRWAGISPVDAPVNTPMEYLPFCGVVSLGSYYC
;
A
#
# COMPACT_ATOMS: atom_id res chain seq x y z
N MET A 1 8.41 -12.29 -7.41
CA MET A 1 8.52 -10.86 -7.70
C MET A 1 9.31 -10.23 -6.57
N GLU A 2 10.41 -9.58 -6.91
CA GLU A 2 11.18 -8.78 -5.95
C GLU A 2 10.39 -7.52 -5.58
N SER A 3 10.63 -6.95 -4.38
CA SER A 3 9.85 -5.76 -3.93
C SER A 3 9.96 -4.58 -4.92
N SER A 4 11.11 -4.43 -5.59
CA SER A 4 11.31 -3.38 -6.59
C SER A 4 10.45 -3.57 -7.84
N GLU A 5 10.31 -4.80 -8.32
CA GLU A 5 9.49 -5.14 -9.51
C GLU A 5 8.00 -4.92 -9.23
N ALA A 6 7.54 -5.16 -7.99
CA ALA A 6 6.19 -4.82 -7.56
C ALA A 6 5.94 -3.30 -7.60
N ILE A 7 6.90 -2.48 -7.15
CA ILE A 7 6.78 -1.02 -7.21
C ILE A 7 6.78 -0.50 -8.64
N GLU A 8 7.66 -1.04 -9.50
CA GLU A 8 7.68 -0.71 -10.93
C GLU A 8 6.35 -1.00 -11.62
N THR A 9 5.65 -2.06 -11.17
CA THR A 9 4.30 -2.40 -11.66
C THR A 9 3.23 -1.46 -11.11
N ILE A 10 3.35 -1.03 -9.84
CA ILE A 10 2.37 -0.15 -9.17
C ILE A 10 2.44 1.29 -9.68
N LEU A 11 3.64 1.81 -9.93
CA LEU A 11 3.86 3.21 -10.33
C LEU A 11 2.92 3.70 -11.45
N PRO A 12 2.83 3.04 -12.61
CA PRO A 12 1.96 3.50 -13.70
C PRO A 12 0.46 3.33 -13.41
N LEU A 13 0.07 2.60 -12.35
CA LEU A 13 -1.33 2.40 -11.99
C LEU A 13 -1.91 3.65 -11.34
N PHE A 14 -1.12 4.48 -10.65
CA PHE A 14 -1.65 5.70 -10.01
C PHE A 14 -2.32 6.68 -10.98
N ASP A 15 -1.88 6.69 -12.24
CA ASP A 15 -2.42 7.56 -13.29
C ASP A 15 -3.59 6.92 -14.07
N GLN A 16 -3.89 5.65 -13.82
CA GLN A 16 -4.94 4.92 -14.51
C GLN A 16 -6.27 5.01 -13.75
N PRO A 17 -7.37 5.44 -14.39
CA PRO A 17 -8.68 5.43 -13.74
C PRO A 17 -9.11 4.00 -13.37
N GLY A 18 -9.49 3.79 -12.10
CA GLY A 18 -10.05 2.50 -11.64
C GLY A 18 -9.03 1.39 -11.40
N SER A 19 -7.74 1.72 -11.24
CA SER A 19 -6.65 0.78 -10.99
C SER A 19 -6.37 0.50 -9.50
N LYS A 20 -7.17 1.06 -8.59
CA LYS A 20 -6.92 0.99 -7.14
C LYS A 20 -6.92 -0.46 -6.67
N GLU A 21 -7.89 -1.23 -7.17
CA GLU A 21 -8.06 -2.65 -6.89
C GLU A 21 -6.86 -3.48 -7.40
N ASP A 22 -6.22 -3.06 -8.50
CA ASP A 22 -5.00 -3.70 -9.00
C ASP A 22 -3.80 -3.44 -8.09
N ILE A 23 -3.65 -2.21 -7.58
CA ILE A 23 -2.62 -1.88 -6.57
C ILE A 23 -2.84 -2.69 -5.29
N GLU A 24 -4.09 -2.74 -4.80
CA GLU A 24 -4.46 -3.54 -3.62
C GLU A 24 -4.11 -5.01 -3.83
N LYS A 25 -4.44 -5.57 -4.99
CA LYS A 25 -4.14 -6.95 -5.35
C LYS A 25 -2.64 -7.23 -5.33
N ILE A 26 -1.81 -6.38 -5.96
CA ILE A 26 -0.36 -6.55 -5.96
C ILE A 26 0.20 -6.51 -4.53
N LEU A 27 -0.20 -5.52 -3.73
CA LEU A 27 0.26 -5.40 -2.35
C LEU A 27 -0.14 -6.61 -1.50
N MET A 28 -1.37 -7.09 -1.64
CA MET A 28 -1.86 -8.27 -0.92
C MET A 28 -1.17 -9.57 -1.37
N GLU A 29 -1.02 -9.80 -2.68
CA GLU A 29 -0.35 -10.99 -3.23
C GLU A 29 1.13 -11.08 -2.80
N HIS A 30 1.79 -9.94 -2.62
CA HIS A 30 3.21 -9.85 -2.24
C HIS A 30 3.44 -9.46 -0.78
N SER A 31 2.38 -9.44 0.03
CA SER A 31 2.39 -9.06 1.44
C SER A 31 3.15 -10.04 2.33
N GLY A 32 3.28 -11.30 1.93
CA GLY A 32 3.75 -12.38 2.82
C GLY A 32 2.70 -12.86 3.82
N LEU A 33 1.44 -12.43 3.66
CA LEU A 33 0.30 -12.79 4.49
C LEU A 33 -0.71 -13.64 3.69
N PRO A 34 -1.42 -14.60 4.31
CA PRO A 34 -1.31 -15.00 5.71
C PRO A 34 0.04 -15.68 5.98
N GLY A 35 0.69 -15.31 7.07
CA GLY A 35 2.07 -15.72 7.36
C GLY A 35 2.63 -15.04 8.60
N PRO A 36 3.76 -15.52 9.14
CA PRO A 36 4.30 -15.02 10.40
C PRO A 36 4.88 -13.60 10.29
N ARG A 37 5.11 -13.07 9.08
CA ARG A 37 5.73 -11.77 8.84
C ARG A 37 5.20 -11.15 7.54
N GLY A 38 4.70 -9.91 7.64
CA GLY A 38 4.46 -9.07 6.48
C GLY A 38 5.75 -8.60 5.81
N ASN A 39 5.67 -8.28 4.53
CA ASN A 39 6.79 -7.84 3.70
C ASN A 39 7.13 -6.35 3.96
N LEU A 40 7.86 -6.08 5.04
CA LEU A 40 8.21 -4.70 5.41
C LEU A 40 8.97 -3.96 4.30
N THR A 41 9.81 -4.64 3.54
CA THR A 41 10.55 -4.03 2.42
C THR A 41 9.58 -3.46 1.39
N LEU A 42 8.59 -4.23 0.96
CA LEU A 42 7.57 -3.76 0.02
C LEU A 42 6.78 -2.58 0.60
N ALA A 43 6.36 -2.65 1.88
CA ALA A 43 5.59 -1.59 2.51
C ALA A 43 6.34 -0.25 2.55
N TYR A 44 7.62 -0.27 2.95
CA TYR A 44 8.43 0.94 2.99
C TYR A 44 8.73 1.48 1.60
N ARG A 45 9.03 0.61 0.62
CA ARG A 45 9.24 1.03 -0.78
C ARG A 45 7.98 1.61 -1.40
N PHE A 46 6.81 1.08 -1.06
CA PHE A 46 5.53 1.66 -1.47
C PHE A 46 5.31 3.02 -0.82
N ALA A 47 5.61 3.17 0.46
CA ALA A 47 5.47 4.44 1.18
C ALA A 47 6.41 5.54 0.65
N GLU A 48 7.58 5.20 0.09
CA GLU A 48 8.48 6.15 -0.58
C GLU A 48 7.78 6.88 -1.75
N LEU A 49 6.71 6.31 -2.33
CA LEU A 49 5.92 6.94 -3.39
C LEU A 49 5.01 8.09 -2.91
N PHE A 50 4.94 8.32 -1.59
CA PHE A 50 4.03 9.28 -0.95
C PHE A 50 4.77 10.48 -0.35
N GLN A 51 5.94 10.84 -0.86
CA GLN A 51 6.66 12.03 -0.39
C GLN A 51 5.91 13.32 -0.76
N SER A 52 5.88 14.29 0.17
CA SER A 52 4.96 15.45 0.15
C SER A 52 4.96 16.27 -1.15
N SER A 53 6.11 16.43 -1.81
CA SER A 53 6.24 17.25 -3.02
C SER A 53 5.72 16.58 -4.30
N GLU A 54 5.60 15.25 -4.31
CA GLU A 54 5.25 14.45 -5.50
C GLU A 54 3.90 13.74 -5.36
N THR A 55 3.33 13.74 -4.15
CA THR A 55 2.08 13.05 -3.86
C THR A 55 0.86 13.80 -4.40
N THR A 56 0.11 13.14 -5.27
CA THR A 56 -1.18 13.63 -5.75
C THR A 56 -2.27 13.56 -4.67
N ALA A 57 -3.30 14.40 -4.79
CA ALA A 57 -4.47 14.32 -3.90
C ALA A 57 -5.15 12.94 -3.93
N GLY A 58 -5.13 12.24 -5.09
CA GLY A 58 -5.67 10.90 -5.25
C GLY A 58 -4.88 9.85 -4.47
N GLN A 59 -3.55 9.91 -4.52
CA GLN A 59 -2.67 9.06 -3.71
C GLN A 59 -2.90 9.31 -2.22
N TYR A 60 -2.85 10.56 -1.77
CA TYR A 60 -3.11 10.89 -0.37
C TYR A 60 -4.46 10.36 0.11
N ALA A 61 -5.54 10.57 -0.65
CA ALA A 61 -6.86 10.06 -0.33
C ALA A 61 -6.92 8.52 -0.26
N LEU A 62 -6.16 7.83 -1.11
CA LEU A 62 -6.04 6.37 -1.07
C LEU A 62 -5.37 5.90 0.24
N ALA A 63 -4.26 6.54 0.63
CA ALA A 63 -3.56 6.21 1.87
C ALA A 63 -4.44 6.45 3.11
N VAL A 64 -5.17 7.57 3.15
CA VAL A 64 -6.17 7.85 4.22
C VAL A 64 -7.26 6.79 4.25
N ARG A 65 -7.79 6.40 3.09
CA ARG A 65 -8.82 5.36 2.99
C ARG A 65 -8.35 4.04 3.56
N TRP A 66 -7.15 3.60 3.19
CA TRP A 66 -6.59 2.35 3.68
C TRP A 66 -6.26 2.40 5.17
N ALA A 67 -5.68 3.49 5.67
CA ALA A 67 -5.39 3.67 7.09
C ALA A 67 -6.66 3.60 7.97
N GLY A 68 -7.83 3.91 7.39
CA GLY A 68 -9.13 3.80 8.05
C GLY A 68 -9.77 2.40 8.03
N ILE A 69 -9.16 1.40 7.37
CA ILE A 69 -9.70 0.03 7.35
C ILE A 69 -9.61 -0.58 8.76
N SER A 70 -10.74 -1.03 9.28
CA SER A 70 -10.81 -1.60 10.62
C SER A 70 -10.34 -3.06 10.63
N PRO A 71 -9.92 -3.61 11.80
CA PRO A 71 -9.66 -5.05 11.92
C PRO A 71 -10.87 -5.96 11.69
N VAL A 72 -12.10 -5.40 11.70
CA VAL A 72 -13.32 -6.15 11.34
C VAL A 72 -13.39 -6.33 9.82
N ASP A 73 -13.01 -5.29 9.07
CA ASP A 73 -13.03 -5.29 7.61
C ASP A 73 -11.77 -5.97 7.01
N ALA A 74 -10.63 -5.83 7.68
CA ALA A 74 -9.38 -6.53 7.38
C ALA A 74 -8.92 -7.36 8.59
N PRO A 75 -9.44 -8.59 8.76
CA PRO A 75 -9.08 -9.45 9.88
C PRO A 75 -7.59 -9.75 9.93
N VAL A 76 -7.08 -9.94 11.15
CA VAL A 76 -5.69 -10.28 11.36
C VAL A 76 -5.31 -11.60 10.69
N ASN A 77 -4.04 -11.74 10.32
CA ASN A 77 -3.51 -12.90 9.60
C ASN A 77 -4.26 -13.15 8.27
N THR A 78 -4.55 -12.08 7.55
CA THR A 78 -5.08 -12.11 6.18
C THR A 78 -4.28 -11.16 5.31
N PRO A 79 -4.20 -11.36 3.98
CA PRO A 79 -3.52 -10.41 3.08
C PRO A 79 -4.07 -8.99 3.21
N MET A 80 -5.36 -8.85 3.51
CA MET A 80 -6.04 -7.57 3.58
C MET A 80 -5.55 -6.68 4.74
N GLU A 81 -5.05 -7.27 5.83
CA GLU A 81 -4.48 -6.50 6.97
C GLU A 81 -3.24 -5.69 6.54
N TYR A 82 -2.65 -6.03 5.41
CA TYR A 82 -1.50 -5.33 4.85
C TYR A 82 -1.85 -3.93 4.32
N LEU A 83 -3.08 -3.73 3.84
CA LEU A 83 -3.54 -2.44 3.30
C LEU A 83 -3.57 -1.32 4.36
N PRO A 84 -4.19 -1.48 5.55
CA PRO A 84 -4.12 -0.44 6.59
C PRO A 84 -2.69 -0.17 7.05
N PHE A 85 -1.83 -1.19 7.09
CA PHE A 85 -0.41 -1.00 7.38
C PHE A 85 0.28 -0.13 6.32
N CYS A 86 0.14 -0.46 5.03
CA CYS A 86 0.66 0.36 3.93
C CYS A 86 0.11 1.79 3.94
N GLY A 87 -1.18 1.96 4.24
CA GLY A 87 -1.82 3.28 4.35
C GLY A 87 -1.18 4.14 5.43
N VAL A 88 -1.02 3.62 6.65
CA VAL A 88 -0.40 4.37 7.76
C VAL A 88 1.06 4.70 7.49
N VAL A 89 1.86 3.76 6.99
CA VAL A 89 3.28 4.00 6.71
C VAL A 89 3.45 5.04 5.58
N SER A 90 2.58 5.01 4.57
CA SER A 90 2.57 5.99 3.48
C SER A 90 2.20 7.39 3.97
N LEU A 91 1.23 7.51 4.88
CA LEU A 91 0.93 8.80 5.53
C LEU A 91 2.11 9.30 6.36
N GLY A 92 2.84 8.41 7.03
CA GLY A 92 4.09 8.77 7.72
C GLY A 92 5.12 9.36 6.76
N SER A 93 5.33 8.73 5.60
CA SER A 93 6.21 9.22 4.52
C SER A 93 5.77 10.59 3.98
N TYR A 94 4.47 10.84 3.90
CA TYR A 94 3.92 12.13 3.46
C TYR A 94 4.22 13.28 4.42
N TYR A 95 4.33 13.03 5.72
CA TYR A 95 4.55 14.07 6.74
C TYR A 95 6.02 14.24 7.18
N CYS A 96 6.93 13.38 6.72
CA CYS A 96 8.37 13.43 7.04
C CYS A 96 9.18 14.10 5.93
#